data_AF-A0A931G9J8-F1
#
_entry.id   AF-A0A931G9J8-F1
#
_cell.length_a   1.000
_cell.length_b   1.000
_cell.length_c   1.000
_cell.angle_alpha   90.00
_cell.angle_beta   90.00
_cell.angle_gamma   90.00
#
_symmetry.space_group_name_H-M   'P 1'
#
loop_
_entity.id
_entity.type
_entity.pdbx_description
1 polymer ?
#
loop_
_entity_poly.entity_id
_entity_poly.type
_entity_poly.pdbx_seq_one_letter_code
_entity_poly.pdbx_strand_id
1 'polypeptide(L)'
;MSVQDSSNQQLVGLLYRDHRDWLFGWLRKSLNCTQRAEDLSQDTFVRLLGRTDLHKPREPRALLTTIAKGLLVDQFRRHALERAYLEELALAPQAVQPSSEEQALALEQLAEIDRLLGQLSSKARAAFLYNRLDGIGHAEIAERLGVSPSRVRQYLAQGLRQCYIALYGAPQ
;
A
#
# COMPACT_ATOMS: atom_id res chain seq x y z
N MET A 1 18.87 -17.97 -29.98
CA MET A 1 20.06 -17.97 -29.10
C MET A 1 21.21 -17.39 -29.89
N SER A 2 21.68 -16.19 -29.53
CA SER A 2 22.77 -15.51 -30.23
C SER A 2 24.12 -16.13 -29.84
N VAL A 3 25.10 -16.12 -30.73
CA VAL A 3 26.49 -16.59 -30.46
C VAL A 3 27.09 -15.92 -29.22
N GLN A 4 26.66 -14.69 -28.94
CA GLN A 4 27.09 -13.87 -27.81
C GLN A 4 26.54 -14.39 -26.46
N ASP A 5 25.33 -14.96 -26.44
CA ASP A 5 24.73 -15.56 -25.23
C ASP A 5 25.51 -16.82 -24.82
N SER A 6 25.90 -17.64 -25.79
CA SER A 6 26.68 -18.86 -25.54
C SER A 6 28.08 -18.57 -25.02
N SER A 7 28.72 -17.50 -25.51
CA SER A 7 30.04 -17.07 -25.01
C SER A 7 29.98 -16.54 -23.58
N ASN A 8 28.95 -15.74 -23.25
CA ASN A 8 28.74 -15.24 -21.89
C ASN A 8 28.47 -16.38 -20.90
N GLN A 9 27.62 -17.35 -21.26
CA GLN A 9 27.35 -18.52 -20.41
C GLN A 9 28.62 -19.34 -20.12
N GLN A 10 29.49 -19.53 -21.12
CA GLN A 10 30.77 -20.21 -20.93
C GLN A 10 31.70 -19.44 -19.98
N LEU A 11 31.80 -18.11 -20.15
CA LEU A 11 32.59 -17.27 -19.27
C LEU A 11 32.09 -17.30 -17.82
N VAL A 12 30.77 -17.22 -17.62
CA VAL A 12 30.19 -17.33 -16.27
C VAL A 12 30.43 -18.72 -15.68
N GLY A 13 30.35 -19.79 -16.47
CA GLY A 13 30.68 -21.15 -16.03
C GLY A 13 32.13 -21.28 -15.53
N LEU A 14 33.09 -20.65 -16.22
CA LEU A 14 34.49 -20.59 -15.77
C LEU A 14 34.62 -19.81 -14.46
N LEU A 15 34.01 -18.63 -14.37
CA LEU A 15 34.02 -17.82 -13.14
C LEU A 15 33.37 -18.55 -11.96
N TYR A 16 32.30 -19.31 -12.21
CA TYR A 16 31.61 -20.12 -11.21
C TYR A 16 32.54 -21.19 -10.66
N ARG A 17 33.09 -22.04 -11.54
CA ARG A 17 33.99 -23.12 -11.12
C ARG A 17 35.20 -22.60 -10.37
N ASP A 18 35.80 -21.50 -10.83
CA ASP A 18 37.08 -21.04 -10.32
C ASP A 18 36.94 -20.15 -9.05
N HIS A 19 35.75 -19.59 -8.79
CA HIS A 19 35.56 -18.59 -7.72
C HIS A 19 34.35 -18.80 -6.79
N ARG A 20 33.45 -19.74 -7.04
CA ARG A 20 32.27 -19.99 -6.18
C ARG A 20 32.65 -20.23 -4.72
N ASP A 21 33.54 -21.19 -4.45
CA ASP A 21 33.85 -21.59 -3.07
C ASP A 21 34.58 -20.48 -2.31
N TRP A 22 35.41 -19.71 -3.02
CA TRP A 22 36.03 -18.51 -2.47
C TRP A 22 34.98 -17.44 -2.13
N LEU A 23 34.05 -17.15 -3.04
CA LEU A 23 33.00 -16.15 -2.83
C LEU A 23 32.08 -16.56 -1.67
N PHE A 24 31.67 -17.83 -1.63
CA PHE A 24 30.91 -18.40 -0.54
C PHE A 24 31.63 -18.27 0.80
N GLY A 25 32.93 -18.63 0.86
CA GLY A 25 33.74 -18.48 2.07
C GLY A 25 33.89 -17.03 2.53
N TRP A 26 34.00 -16.09 1.58
CA TRP A 26 34.01 -14.65 1.86
C TRP A 26 32.66 -14.17 2.42
N LEU A 27 31.55 -14.55 1.78
CA LEU A 27 30.19 -14.23 2.21
C LEU A 27 29.84 -14.82 3.56
N ARG A 28 30.26 -16.05 3.85
CA ARG A 28 30.02 -16.71 5.13
C ARG A 28 30.67 -15.94 6.29
N LYS A 29 31.88 -15.38 6.07
CA LYS A 29 32.56 -14.52 7.04
C LYS A 29 31.82 -13.20 7.27
N SER A 30 31.15 -12.67 6.25
CA SER A 30 30.41 -11.40 6.34
C SER A 30 28.98 -11.52 6.87
N LEU A 31 28.30 -12.65 6.61
CA LEU A 31 26.87 -12.84 6.92
C LEU A 31 26.59 -13.64 8.19
N ASN A 32 27.60 -14.35 8.73
CA ASN A 32 27.46 -15.27 9.87
C ASN A 32 26.28 -16.25 9.76
N CYS A 33 25.86 -16.57 8.53
CA CYS A 33 24.76 -17.47 8.21
C CYS A 33 25.10 -18.22 6.92
N THR A 34 25.24 -19.53 7.03
CA THR A 34 25.70 -20.40 5.94
C THR A 34 24.71 -20.42 4.79
N GLN A 35 23.42 -20.56 5.07
CA GLN A 35 22.34 -20.63 4.07
C GLN A 35 22.27 -19.33 3.27
N ARG A 36 22.24 -18.18 3.97
CA ARG A 36 22.23 -16.86 3.31
C ARG A 36 23.48 -16.61 2.46
N ALA A 37 24.64 -17.11 2.89
CA ALA A 37 25.86 -17.00 2.11
C ALA A 37 25.82 -17.87 0.84
N GLU A 38 25.16 -19.03 0.89
CA GLU A 38 24.96 -19.90 -0.27
C GLU A 38 24.00 -19.27 -1.27
N ASP A 39 22.83 -18.82 -0.81
CA ASP A 39 21.82 -18.14 -1.66
C ASP A 39 22.43 -16.92 -2.36
N LEU A 40 23.11 -16.06 -1.60
CA LEU A 40 23.69 -14.84 -2.15
C LEU A 40 24.87 -15.13 -3.11
N SER A 41 25.62 -16.21 -2.86
CA SER A 41 26.63 -16.68 -3.81
C SER A 41 25.96 -17.12 -5.11
N GLN A 42 24.84 -17.86 -5.05
CA GLN A 42 24.09 -18.26 -6.24
C GLN A 42 23.52 -17.03 -6.97
N ASP A 43 22.86 -16.12 -6.26
CA ASP A 43 22.29 -14.88 -6.81
C ASP A 43 23.34 -14.02 -7.52
N THR A 44 24.57 -14.00 -7.00
CA THR A 44 25.68 -13.31 -7.65
C THR A 44 25.92 -13.87 -9.05
N PHE A 45 25.99 -15.19 -9.20
CA PHE A 45 26.20 -15.83 -10.51
C PHE A 45 24.96 -15.77 -11.41
N VAL A 46 23.74 -15.88 -10.85
CA VAL A 46 22.50 -15.66 -11.60
C VAL A 46 22.47 -14.25 -12.18
N ARG A 47 22.87 -13.24 -11.40
CA ARG A 47 22.96 -11.85 -11.87
C ARG A 47 24.06 -11.65 -12.92
N LEU A 48 25.13 -12.43 -12.90
CA LEU A 48 26.13 -12.46 -13.97
C LEU A 48 25.58 -13.11 -15.25
N LEU A 49 24.81 -14.21 -15.15
CA LEU A 49 24.18 -14.86 -16.31
C LEU A 49 23.20 -13.93 -17.04
N GLY A 50 22.55 -13.01 -16.32
CA GLY A 50 21.65 -12.02 -16.91
C GLY A 50 22.34 -10.83 -17.60
N ARG A 51 23.67 -10.75 -17.61
CA ARG A 51 24.40 -9.65 -18.30
C ARG A 51 24.64 -9.99 -19.77
N THR A 52 24.32 -9.05 -20.65
CA THR A 52 24.49 -9.18 -22.10
C THR A 52 25.89 -8.78 -22.58
N ASP A 53 26.61 -7.97 -21.81
CA ASP A 53 27.90 -7.34 -22.15
C ASP A 53 29.03 -7.80 -21.22
N LEU A 54 29.03 -9.08 -20.81
CA LEU A 54 30.08 -9.59 -19.93
C LEU A 54 31.38 -9.86 -20.70
N HIS A 55 32.44 -9.16 -20.35
CA HIS A 55 33.80 -9.42 -20.84
C HIS A 55 34.64 -10.09 -19.75
N LYS A 56 35.69 -10.80 -20.16
CA LYS A 56 36.61 -11.46 -19.21
C LYS A 56 37.18 -10.41 -18.25
N PRO A 57 36.84 -10.46 -16.95
CA PRO A 57 37.28 -9.44 -16.01
C PRO A 57 38.78 -9.58 -15.73
N ARG A 58 39.48 -8.45 -15.64
CA ARG A 58 40.89 -8.41 -15.18
C ARG A 58 41.00 -8.86 -13.73
N GLU A 59 40.00 -8.49 -12.91
CA GLU A 59 39.92 -8.82 -11.49
C GLU A 59 38.58 -9.51 -11.17
N PRO A 60 38.48 -10.84 -11.40
CA PRO A 60 37.24 -11.58 -11.19
C PRO A 60 36.66 -11.44 -9.78
N ARG A 61 37.52 -11.51 -8.76
CA ARG A 61 37.14 -11.42 -7.35
C ARG A 61 36.57 -10.06 -6.96
N ALA A 62 37.12 -8.97 -7.52
CA ALA A 62 36.63 -7.62 -7.30
C ALA A 62 35.23 -7.42 -7.93
N LEU A 63 35.02 -7.94 -9.14
CA LEU A 63 33.70 -7.93 -9.78
C LEU A 63 32.66 -8.69 -8.95
N LEU A 64 32.98 -9.92 -8.55
CA LEU A 64 32.06 -10.78 -7.78
C LEU A 64 31.68 -10.16 -6.44
N THR A 65 32.65 -9.62 -5.70
CA THR A 65 32.39 -8.96 -4.42
C THR A 65 31.58 -7.67 -4.59
N THR A 66 31.79 -6.93 -5.67
CA THR A 66 30.98 -5.73 -5.97
C THR A 66 29.51 -6.11 -6.20
N ILE A 67 29.25 -7.15 -6.99
CA ILE A 67 27.88 -7.63 -7.26
C ILE A 67 27.25 -8.15 -5.96
N ALA A 68 27.97 -8.98 -5.20
CA ALA A 68 27.48 -9.54 -3.95
C ALA A 68 27.17 -8.46 -2.90
N LYS A 69 28.00 -7.42 -2.79
CA LYS A 69 27.74 -6.27 -1.92
C LYS A 69 26.49 -5.49 -2.35
N GLY A 70 26.31 -5.28 -3.65
CA GLY A 70 25.09 -4.65 -4.17
C GLY A 70 23.83 -5.42 -3.79
N LEU A 71 23.86 -6.75 -3.98
CA LEU A 71 22.76 -7.64 -3.61
C LEU A 71 22.48 -7.62 -2.09
N LEU A 72 23.51 -7.57 -1.25
CA LEU A 72 23.36 -7.41 0.20
C LEU A 72 22.63 -6.11 0.55
N VAL A 73 23.09 -4.98 0.00
CA VAL A 73 22.49 -3.67 0.27
C VAL A 73 21.03 -3.66 -0.18
N ASP A 74 20.74 -4.20 -1.36
CA ASP A 74 19.37 -4.31 -1.88
C ASP A 74 18.48 -5.13 -0.93
N GLN A 75 18.96 -6.28 -0.44
CA GLN A 75 18.23 -7.13 0.51
C GLN A 75 18.00 -6.43 1.86
N PHE A 76 19.02 -5.77 2.42
CA PHE A 76 18.88 -5.02 3.67
C PHE A 76 17.87 -3.89 3.54
N ARG A 77 17.89 -3.17 2.42
CA ARG A 77 16.93 -2.09 2.14
C ARG A 77 15.50 -2.60 2.06
N ARG A 78 15.28 -3.73 1.38
CA ARG A 78 13.97 -4.38 1.28
C ARG A 78 13.45 -4.83 2.65
N HIS A 79 14.28 -5.50 3.45
CA HIS A 79 13.88 -5.92 4.79
C HIS A 79 13.63 -4.76 5.73
N ALA A 80 14.41 -3.68 5.65
CA ALA A 80 14.16 -2.48 6.46
C ALA A 80 12.79 -1.86 6.14
N LEU A 81 12.42 -1.79 4.86
CA LEU A 81 11.11 -1.30 4.42
C LEU A 81 9.98 -2.22 4.89
N GLU A 82 10.12 -3.53 4.67
CA GLU A 82 9.15 -4.54 5.10
C GLU A 82 8.92 -4.48 6.62
N ARG A 83 10.00 -4.37 7.40
CA ARG A 83 9.92 -4.21 8.84
C ARG A 83 9.20 -2.94 9.26
N ALA A 84 9.56 -1.79 8.68
CA ALA A 84 8.88 -0.53 8.99
C ALA A 84 7.39 -0.61 8.67
N TYR A 85 7.01 -1.27 7.56
CA TYR A 85 5.61 -1.49 7.22
C TYR A 85 4.89 -2.41 8.21
N LEU A 86 5.51 -3.52 8.63
CA LEU A 86 4.94 -4.41 9.63
C LEU A 86 4.83 -3.76 11.01
N GLU A 87 5.79 -2.91 11.39
CA GLU A 87 5.75 -2.12 12.62
C GLU A 87 4.58 -1.12 12.59
N GLU A 88 4.35 -0.44 11.47
CA GLU A 88 3.18 0.44 11.28
C GLU A 88 1.86 -0.34 11.33
N LEU A 89 1.80 -1.50 10.67
CA LEU A 89 0.60 -2.35 10.68
C LEU A 89 0.29 -2.90 12.08
N ALA A 90 1.30 -3.18 12.88
CA ALA A 90 1.14 -3.63 14.26
C ALA A 90 0.60 -2.52 15.19
N LEU A 91 0.84 -1.25 14.85
CA LEU A 91 0.26 -0.09 15.54
C LEU A 91 -1.15 0.24 15.06
N ALA A 92 -1.53 -0.21 13.86
CA ALA A 92 -2.88 -0.02 13.37
C ALA A 92 -3.87 -0.74 14.31
N PRO A 93 -4.98 -0.08 14.69
CA PRO A 93 -6.04 -0.75 15.42
C PRO A 93 -6.44 -1.99 14.65
N GLN A 94 -6.55 -3.13 15.35
CA GLN A 94 -7.06 -4.34 14.74
C GLN A 94 -8.40 -4.00 14.09
N ALA A 95 -8.54 -4.30 12.79
CA ALA A 95 -9.79 -4.04 12.08
C ALA A 95 -10.88 -4.91 12.71
N VAL A 96 -11.59 -4.34 13.70
CA VAL A 96 -12.73 -4.98 14.33
C VAL A 96 -13.85 -4.91 13.31
N GLN A 97 -14.10 -6.05 12.67
CA GLN A 97 -15.30 -6.20 11.88
C GLN A 97 -16.46 -6.29 12.87
N PRO A 98 -17.45 -5.37 12.81
CA PRO A 98 -18.61 -5.46 13.69
C PRO A 98 -19.28 -6.82 13.50
N SER A 99 -19.83 -7.37 14.58
CA SER A 99 -20.62 -8.59 14.55
C SER A 99 -21.83 -8.44 13.61
N SER A 100 -22.42 -9.55 13.17
CA SER A 100 -23.62 -9.50 12.32
C SER A 100 -24.79 -8.75 12.98
N GLU A 101 -24.89 -8.83 14.31
CA GLU A 101 -25.87 -8.10 15.10
C GLU A 101 -25.60 -6.59 15.08
N GLU A 102 -24.36 -6.17 15.35
CA GLU A 102 -23.96 -4.75 15.29
C GLU A 102 -24.14 -4.16 13.88
N GLN A 103 -23.86 -4.95 12.84
CA GLN A 103 -24.12 -4.54 11.45
C GLN A 103 -25.61 -4.38 11.18
N ALA A 104 -26.45 -5.31 11.64
CA ALA A 104 -27.90 -5.24 11.47
C ALA A 104 -28.47 -4.00 12.18
N LEU A 105 -28.05 -3.74 13.43
CA LEU A 105 -28.45 -2.55 14.18
C LEU A 105 -28.04 -1.26 13.47
N ALA A 106 -26.81 -1.18 12.95
CA ALA A 106 -26.35 -0.02 12.19
C ALA A 106 -27.18 0.20 10.91
N LEU A 107 -27.53 -0.87 10.19
CA LEU A 107 -28.37 -0.80 8.99
C LEU A 107 -29.81 -0.36 9.32
N GLU A 108 -30.38 -0.84 10.43
CA GLU A 108 -31.69 -0.41 10.91
C GLU A 108 -31.70 1.09 11.25
N GLN A 109 -30.68 1.56 11.97
CA GLN A 109 -30.53 2.99 12.29
C GLN A 109 -30.38 3.84 11.02
N LEU A 110 -29.58 3.39 10.04
CA LEU A 110 -29.44 4.07 8.75
C LEU A 110 -30.77 4.14 7.99
N ALA A 111 -31.53 3.04 7.97
CA ALA A 111 -32.84 3.00 7.32
C ALA A 111 -33.83 3.97 7.99
N GLU A 112 -33.79 4.10 9.32
CA GLU A 112 -34.62 5.06 10.04
C GLU A 112 -34.26 6.51 9.69
N ILE A 113 -32.96 6.85 9.66
CA ILE A 113 -32.49 8.19 9.25
C ILE A 113 -32.93 8.48 7.82
N ASP A 114 -32.80 7.52 6.89
CA ASP A 114 -33.19 7.72 5.50
C ASP A 114 -34.69 8.00 5.36
N ARG A 115 -35.53 7.27 6.11
CA ARG A 115 -36.97 7.48 6.17
C ARG A 115 -37.32 8.88 6.67
N LEU A 116 -36.66 9.37 7.72
CA LEU A 116 -36.90 10.71 8.27
C LEU A 116 -36.43 11.82 7.33
N LEU A 117 -35.27 11.65 6.70
CA LEU A 117 -34.80 12.56 5.65
C LEU A 117 -35.70 12.53 4.41
N GLY A 118 -36.37 11.40 4.15
CA GLY A 118 -37.38 11.26 3.09
C GLY A 118 -38.61 12.15 3.27
N GLN A 119 -38.86 12.67 4.48
CA GLN A 119 -39.93 13.65 4.74
C GLN A 119 -39.57 15.07 4.27
N LEU A 120 -38.31 15.31 3.93
CA LEU A 120 -37.85 16.61 3.43
C LEU A 120 -38.17 16.75 1.94
N SER A 121 -38.26 18.01 1.48
CA SER A 121 -38.26 18.28 0.04
C SER A 121 -36.97 17.75 -0.62
N SER A 122 -37.04 17.36 -1.89
CA SER A 122 -35.88 16.86 -2.65
C SER A 122 -34.66 17.78 -2.57
N LYS A 123 -34.86 19.09 -2.68
CA LYS A 123 -33.80 20.10 -2.53
C LYS A 123 -33.22 20.17 -1.12
N ALA A 124 -34.06 20.00 -0.09
CA ALA A 124 -33.60 20.02 1.30
C ALA A 124 -32.77 18.77 1.64
N ARG A 125 -33.23 17.59 1.23
CA ARG A 125 -32.47 16.33 1.37
C ARG A 125 -31.14 16.40 0.63
N ALA A 126 -31.14 16.84 -0.63
CA ALA A 126 -29.91 16.99 -1.41
C ALA A 126 -28.91 17.96 -0.77
N ALA A 127 -29.37 19.15 -0.34
CA ALA A 127 -28.52 20.12 0.35
C ALA A 127 -27.85 19.52 1.60
N PHE A 128 -28.60 18.78 2.39
CA PHE A 128 -28.10 18.14 3.61
C PHE A 128 -27.04 17.07 3.31
N LEU A 129 -27.30 16.19 2.33
CA LEU A 129 -26.35 15.15 1.94
C LEU A 129 -25.07 15.74 1.33
N TYR A 130 -25.18 16.75 0.46
CA TYR A 130 -24.01 17.45 -0.09
C TYR A 130 -23.11 18.05 1.00
N ASN A 131 -23.70 18.59 2.06
CA ASN A 131 -22.92 19.17 3.14
C ASN A 131 -22.29 18.10 4.05
N ARG A 132 -23.03 17.02 4.36
CA ARG A 132 -22.63 16.03 5.38
C ARG A 132 -21.80 14.87 4.84
N LEU A 133 -22.07 14.43 3.62
CA LEU A 133 -21.35 13.32 2.98
C LEU A 133 -20.26 13.82 2.05
N ASP A 134 -20.56 14.83 1.24
CA ASP A 134 -19.64 15.32 0.22
C ASP A 134 -18.78 16.51 0.68
N GLY A 135 -19.05 17.06 1.88
CA GLY A 135 -18.27 18.17 2.46
C GLY A 135 -18.42 19.52 1.72
N ILE A 136 -19.44 19.67 0.87
CA ILE A 136 -19.63 20.85 0.01
C ILE A 136 -20.09 22.07 0.82
N GLY A 137 -19.53 23.24 0.50
CA GLY A 137 -19.85 24.51 1.14
C GLY A 137 -21.22 25.08 0.74
N HIS A 138 -21.78 25.95 1.60
CA HIS A 138 -23.14 26.47 1.41
C HIS A 138 -23.34 27.27 0.10
N ALA A 139 -22.32 28.00 -0.36
CA ALA A 139 -22.39 28.80 -1.58
C ALA A 139 -22.49 27.92 -2.84
N GLU A 140 -21.70 26.85 -2.89
CA GLU A 140 -21.70 25.90 -4.00
C GLU A 140 -22.99 25.07 -4.03
N ILE A 141 -23.52 24.68 -2.86
CA ILE A 141 -24.84 24.04 -2.76
C ILE A 141 -25.95 24.97 -3.28
N ALA A 142 -25.87 26.26 -2.97
CA ALA A 142 -26.85 27.26 -3.41
C ALA A 142 -26.89 27.38 -4.94
N GLU A 143 -25.72 27.44 -5.57
CA GLU A 143 -25.57 27.43 -7.02
C GLU A 143 -26.12 26.14 -7.63
N ARG A 144 -25.70 24.99 -7.12
CA ARG A 144 -26.08 23.66 -7.63
C ARG A 144 -27.59 23.40 -7.56
N LEU A 145 -28.27 23.91 -6.53
CA LEU A 145 -29.70 23.73 -6.32
C LEU A 145 -30.56 24.89 -6.87
N GLY A 146 -29.94 25.95 -7.38
CA GLY A 146 -30.61 27.15 -7.87
C GLY A 146 -31.43 27.84 -6.78
N VAL A 147 -30.84 28.02 -5.59
CA VAL A 147 -31.47 28.67 -4.42
C VAL A 147 -30.53 29.67 -3.77
N SER A 148 -31.03 30.51 -2.85
CA SER A 148 -30.15 31.41 -2.11
C SER A 148 -29.35 30.68 -1.02
N PRO A 149 -28.15 31.17 -0.64
CA PRO A 149 -27.38 30.62 0.49
C PRO A 149 -28.17 30.60 1.82
N SER A 150 -29.09 31.55 2.00
CA SER A 150 -29.97 31.56 3.17
C SER A 150 -30.95 30.38 3.17
N ARG A 151 -31.45 30.00 1.99
CA ARG A 151 -32.33 28.84 1.84
C ARG A 151 -31.58 27.53 2.05
N VAL A 152 -30.31 27.45 1.65
CA VAL A 152 -29.43 26.33 2.00
C VAL A 152 -29.30 26.17 3.51
N ARG A 153 -29.03 27.25 4.26
CA ARG A 153 -28.97 27.18 5.73
C ARG A 153 -30.27 26.65 6.35
N GLN A 154 -31.42 27.09 5.82
CA GLN A 154 -32.72 26.58 6.26
C GLN A 154 -32.89 25.08 5.96
N TYR A 155 -32.47 24.62 4.77
CA TYR A 155 -32.48 23.21 4.41
C TYR A 155 -31.59 22.36 5.32
N LEU A 156 -30.39 22.83 5.66
CA LEU A 156 -29.49 22.14 6.58
C LEU A 156 -30.08 22.05 7.98
N ALA A 157 -30.73 23.11 8.47
CA ALA A 157 -31.43 23.10 9.75
C ALA A 157 -32.59 22.09 9.76
N GLN A 158 -33.34 21.95 8.66
CA GLN A 158 -34.39 20.94 8.52
C GLN A 158 -33.82 19.52 8.58
N GLY A 159 -32.73 19.25 7.88
CA GLY A 159 -32.04 17.94 7.94
C GLY A 159 -31.53 17.60 9.34
N LEU A 160 -30.86 18.56 9.99
CA LEU A 160 -30.41 18.40 11.38
C LEU A 160 -31.56 18.12 12.34
N ARG A 161 -32.71 18.78 12.16
CA ARG A 161 -33.91 18.52 12.96
C ARG A 161 -34.40 17.08 12.79
N GLN A 162 -34.39 16.53 11.58
CA GLN A 162 -34.78 15.13 11.36
C GLN A 162 -33.82 14.15 12.03
N CYS A 163 -32.51 14.39 11.93
CA CYS A 163 -31.52 13.60 12.66
C CYS A 163 -31.70 13.69 14.19
N TYR A 164 -32.03 14.89 14.71
CA TYR A 164 -32.32 15.07 16.13
C TYR A 164 -33.54 14.25 16.57
N ILE A 165 -34.61 14.24 15.78
CA ILE A 165 -35.81 13.43 16.05
C ILE A 165 -35.48 11.93 16.05
N ALA A 166 -34.61 11.48 15.14
CA ALA A 166 -34.15 10.09 15.11
C ALA A 166 -33.43 9.69 16.40
N LEU A 167 -32.58 10.58 16.92
CA LEU A 167 -31.74 10.31 18.09
C LEU A 167 -32.45 10.47 19.44
N TYR A 168 -33.36 11.44 19.56
CA TYR A 168 -33.94 11.84 20.84
C TYR A 168 -35.47 11.77 20.90
N GLY A 169 -36.12 11.39 19.80
CA GLY A 169 -37.56 11.47 19.64
C GLY A 169 -38.06 12.86 19.29
N ALA A 170 -39.35 12.96 18.96
CA ALA A 170 -39.97 14.24 18.63
C ALA A 170 -40.10 15.13 19.88
N PRO A 171 -39.70 16.41 19.83
CA PRO A 171 -40.00 17.35 20.91
C PRO A 171 -41.53 17.51 21.03
N GLN A 172 -42.03 17.49 22.27
CA GLN A 172 -43.43 17.72 22.61
C GLN A 172 -43.88 19.14 22.28
#